data_AF-A0A7S1N4R8-F1
#
_entry.id   AF-A0A7S1N4R8-F1
#
_cell.length_a   1.000
_cell.length_b   1.000
_cell.length_c   1.000
_cell.angle_alpha   90.00
_cell.angle_beta   90.00
_cell.angle_gamma   90.00
#
_symmetry.space_group_name_H-M   'P 1'
#
loop_
_entity.id
_entity.type
_entity.pdbx_description
1 polymer ?
#
loop_
_entity_poly.entity_id
_entity_poly.type
_entity_poly.pdbx_seq_one_letter_code
_entity_poly.pdbx_strand_id
1 'polypeptide(L)'
;FFRADQFLVSVLSMSHQPMASQSPMATLQKALALNLDESSYGTIAEIGAGQEVARCFFRAGGAAGTIAKSMSAYDMKVSDSIYGEGMRYVSRDRLHKMLSYEYNLLVDRLASHRSPQTQFFSFADTVAARSFKTKGEGHGWMGISLQLYPGAEASTLVIHVKMLDETAEAQQDALGILGVNLIYAAYNHWRNPRQLLSSLKDNLSDGRPRISIDLVEMTGNCWDGHDSRTLNMYLLEEELTSAIMFSKAGQPVLAADELYKKSALVVRGNFQPATILHQDMIKKGLAAFCESIEEPEDRIAVLAEISTSPINPSPSSA
;
A
#
# COMPACT_ATOMS: atom_id res chain seq x y z
N PHE A 1 -17.08 21.05 -3.04
CA PHE A 1 -16.12 20.16 -2.38
C PHE A 1 -16.28 20.31 -0.87
N PHE A 2 -16.45 19.19 -0.15
CA PHE A 2 -16.54 19.15 1.30
C PHE A 2 -15.39 19.97 1.92
N ARG A 3 -15.71 21.12 2.51
CA ARG A 3 -14.84 21.87 3.46
C ARG A 3 -15.45 21.75 4.84
N ALA A 4 -15.69 20.51 5.27
CA ALA A 4 -16.04 20.21 6.65
C ALA A 4 -14.93 19.36 7.22
N ASP A 5 -14.61 19.62 8.48
CA ASP A 5 -13.45 19.16 9.22
C ASP A 5 -13.41 17.64 9.49
N GLN A 6 -13.67 16.80 8.49
CA GLN A 6 -14.09 15.41 8.64
C GLN A 6 -13.32 14.47 7.73
N PHE A 7 -13.00 13.30 8.29
CA PHE A 7 -12.37 12.21 7.54
C PHE A 7 -13.42 11.47 6.74
N LEU A 8 -13.12 11.14 5.48
CA LEU A 8 -14.04 10.42 4.61
C LEU A 8 -13.68 8.93 4.64
N VAL A 9 -14.61 8.09 5.10
CA VAL A 9 -14.47 6.63 5.09
C VAL A 9 -15.39 6.08 4.02
N SER A 10 -14.84 5.42 3.01
CA SER A 10 -15.63 4.76 1.97
C SER A 10 -15.69 3.26 2.23
N VAL A 11 -16.90 2.70 2.29
CA VAL A 11 -17.17 1.27 2.52
C VAL A 11 -18.04 0.74 1.39
N LEU A 12 -17.57 -0.31 0.70
CA LEU A 12 -18.33 -1.02 -0.33
C LEU A 12 -19.20 -2.13 0.29
N SER A 13 -20.46 -2.18 -0.13
CA SER A 13 -21.32 -3.37 -0.06
C SER A 13 -21.71 -3.74 -1.49
N MET A 14 -21.29 -4.91 -1.95
CA MET A 14 -21.17 -5.26 -3.37
C MET A 14 -22.48 -5.48 -4.14
N SER A 15 -22.39 -5.24 -5.46
CA SER A 15 -22.75 -6.22 -6.48
C SER A 15 -21.92 -5.97 -7.76
N HIS A 16 -20.79 -6.66 -7.95
CA HIS A 16 -20.06 -6.64 -9.23
C HIS A 16 -20.03 -8.04 -9.85
N GLN A 17 -20.29 -8.12 -11.16
CA GLN A 17 -20.15 -9.36 -11.92
C GLN A 17 -18.66 -9.59 -12.24
N PRO A 18 -18.13 -10.80 -12.05
CA PRO A 18 -16.73 -11.08 -12.36
C PRO A 18 -16.49 -10.91 -13.87
N MET A 19 -15.51 -10.07 -14.24
CA MET A 19 -14.92 -10.13 -15.57
C MET A 19 -14.31 -11.52 -15.77
N ALA A 20 -14.40 -12.07 -16.98
CA ALA A 20 -13.84 -13.38 -17.32
C ALA A 20 -12.33 -13.41 -17.00
N SER A 21 -11.95 -14.07 -15.90
CA SER A 21 -10.57 -14.16 -15.46
C SER A 21 -9.86 -15.28 -16.21
N GLN A 22 -8.88 -14.94 -17.04
CA GLN A 22 -7.77 -15.87 -17.27
C GLN A 22 -7.14 -16.20 -15.91
N SER A 23 -6.78 -17.45 -15.67
CA SER A 23 -6.08 -17.83 -14.44
C SER A 23 -4.85 -16.94 -14.26
N PRO A 24 -4.64 -16.36 -13.06
CA PRO A 24 -3.52 -15.47 -12.84
C PRO A 24 -2.20 -16.20 -13.10
N MET A 25 -1.23 -15.49 -13.69
CA MET A 25 0.11 -16.03 -13.87
C MET A 25 0.70 -16.40 -12.50
N ALA A 26 1.30 -17.58 -12.38
CA ALA A 26 1.88 -18.02 -11.12
C ALA A 26 3.05 -17.11 -10.69
N THR A 27 3.25 -16.93 -9.39
CA THR A 27 4.30 -16.05 -8.85
C THR A 27 5.69 -16.33 -9.42
N LEU A 28 6.10 -17.60 -9.50
CA LEU A 28 7.40 -17.96 -10.07
C LEU A 28 7.48 -17.72 -11.59
N GLN A 29 6.35 -17.76 -12.30
CA GLN A 29 6.31 -17.41 -13.73
C GLN A 29 6.46 -15.91 -13.94
N LYS A 30 5.84 -15.07 -13.09
CA LYS A 30 6.05 -13.61 -13.10
C LYS A 30 7.50 -13.26 -12.81
N ALA A 31 8.08 -13.86 -11.77
CA ALA A 31 9.50 -13.68 -11.43
C ALA A 31 10.43 -14.15 -12.56
N LEU A 32 10.14 -15.29 -13.20
CA LEU A 32 10.90 -15.75 -14.35
C LEU A 32 10.78 -14.81 -15.55
N ALA A 33 9.58 -14.29 -15.84
CA ALA A 33 9.38 -13.35 -16.93
C ALA A 33 10.21 -12.07 -16.74
N LEU A 34 10.26 -11.54 -15.51
CA LEU A 34 11.14 -10.42 -15.16
C LEU A 34 12.63 -10.80 -15.26
N ASN A 35 13.01 -12.01 -14.82
CA ASN A 35 14.37 -12.51 -14.92
C ASN A 35 14.89 -12.65 -16.36
N LEU A 36 13.98 -12.86 -17.31
CA LEU A 36 14.30 -13.00 -18.73
C LEU A 36 14.20 -11.67 -19.50
N ASP A 37 13.71 -10.61 -18.86
CA ASP A 37 13.70 -9.27 -19.43
C ASP A 37 15.08 -8.62 -19.30
N GLU A 38 15.80 -8.55 -20.42
CA GLU A 38 17.15 -7.98 -20.52
C GLU A 38 17.21 -6.47 -20.20
N SER A 39 16.05 -5.79 -20.18
CA SER A 39 15.99 -4.36 -19.86
C SER A 39 15.96 -4.11 -18.35
N SER A 40 15.28 -4.95 -17.56
CA SER A 40 15.07 -4.69 -16.13
C SER A 40 16.28 -5.11 -15.27
N TYR A 41 16.80 -4.20 -14.45
CA TYR A 41 17.94 -4.52 -13.56
C TYR A 41 17.87 -3.74 -12.25
N GLY A 42 17.96 -4.41 -11.10
CA GLY A 42 17.64 -3.75 -9.85
C GLY A 42 18.16 -4.34 -8.56
N THR A 43 17.76 -3.72 -7.47
CA THR A 43 18.02 -4.19 -6.10
C THR A 43 16.74 -4.55 -5.36
N ILE A 44 16.86 -5.45 -4.39
CA ILE A 44 15.79 -5.84 -3.47
C ILE A 44 16.30 -5.69 -2.03
N ALA A 45 15.71 -4.78 -1.26
CA ALA A 45 16.09 -4.52 0.13
C ALA A 45 14.92 -4.77 1.09
N GLU A 46 15.02 -5.81 1.91
CA GLU A 46 13.88 -6.31 2.70
C GLU A 46 14.19 -6.23 4.21
N ILE A 47 13.28 -5.70 5.01
CA ILE A 47 13.46 -5.57 6.46
C ILE A 47 12.22 -6.06 7.21
N GLY A 48 12.42 -7.07 8.05
CA GLY A 48 11.47 -7.46 9.11
C GLY A 48 10.61 -8.70 8.81
N ALA A 49 10.55 -9.18 7.56
CA ALA A 49 9.84 -10.41 7.20
C ALA A 49 10.60 -11.32 6.23
N GLY A 50 11.92 -11.44 6.39
CA GLY A 50 12.74 -12.32 5.55
C GLY A 50 13.19 -11.65 4.26
N GLN A 51 13.72 -12.46 3.34
CA GLN A 51 14.12 -12.04 1.99
C GLN A 51 13.30 -12.79 0.94
N GLU A 52 11.98 -12.77 1.11
CA GLU A 52 11.06 -13.64 0.40
C GLU A 52 10.85 -13.22 -1.05
N VAL A 53 10.88 -11.92 -1.32
CA VAL A 53 10.79 -11.40 -2.68
C VAL A 53 12.02 -11.82 -3.46
N ALA A 54 13.22 -11.56 -2.92
CA ALA A 54 14.47 -12.01 -3.55
C ALA A 54 14.52 -13.53 -3.73
N ARG A 55 14.04 -14.29 -2.74
CA ARG A 55 13.94 -15.76 -2.81
C ARG A 55 13.10 -16.22 -3.99
N CYS A 56 11.97 -15.57 -4.29
CA CYS A 56 11.15 -15.90 -5.47
C CYS A 56 11.93 -15.70 -6.78
N PHE A 57 12.65 -14.60 -6.94
CA PHE A 57 13.49 -14.34 -8.12
C PHE A 57 14.60 -15.37 -8.26
N PHE A 58 15.29 -15.73 -7.17
CA PHE A 58 16.34 -16.76 -7.20
C PHE A 58 15.80 -18.15 -7.55
N ARG A 59 14.64 -18.54 -7.01
CA ARG A 59 14.01 -19.83 -7.29
C ARG A 59 13.48 -19.94 -8.72
N ALA A 60 13.03 -18.84 -9.32
CA ALA A 60 12.55 -18.81 -10.69
C ALA A 60 13.67 -19.09 -11.71
N GLY A 61 14.93 -18.78 -11.37
CA GLY A 61 16.08 -18.92 -12.26
C GLY A 61 16.25 -17.70 -13.19
N GLY A 62 17.47 -17.46 -13.68
CA GLY A 62 17.81 -16.29 -14.51
C GLY A 62 18.11 -15.00 -13.74
N ALA A 63 17.99 -15.00 -12.40
CA ALA A 63 18.10 -13.81 -11.56
C ALA A 63 19.42 -13.01 -11.71
N ALA A 64 20.52 -13.61 -12.17
CA ALA A 64 21.75 -12.86 -12.46
C ALA A 64 21.55 -11.78 -13.53
N GLY A 65 20.56 -11.96 -14.42
CA GLY A 65 20.16 -11.02 -15.46
C GLY A 65 19.36 -9.83 -14.94
N THR A 66 18.82 -9.88 -13.72
CA THR A 66 17.84 -8.89 -13.21
C THR A 66 18.16 -8.35 -11.82
N ILE A 67 18.76 -9.15 -10.94
CA ILE A 67 19.07 -8.78 -9.56
C ILE A 67 20.56 -8.46 -9.43
N ALA A 68 20.87 -7.18 -9.22
CA ALA A 68 22.21 -6.67 -8.93
C ALA A 68 22.63 -6.98 -7.49
N LYS A 69 21.70 -6.80 -6.55
CA LYS A 69 21.92 -6.94 -5.11
C LYS A 69 20.61 -7.27 -4.42
N SER A 70 20.66 -8.22 -3.48
CA SER A 70 19.65 -8.37 -2.46
C SER A 70 20.27 -8.18 -1.08
N MET A 71 19.55 -7.55 -0.15
CA MET A 71 20.04 -7.33 1.22
C MET A 71 18.92 -7.39 2.25
N SER A 72 19.29 -7.71 3.50
CA SER A 72 18.42 -7.54 4.66
C SER A 72 19.19 -7.01 5.87
N ALA A 73 18.64 -6.00 6.54
CA ALA A 73 19.24 -5.34 7.70
C ALA A 73 18.30 -5.43 8.91
N TYR A 74 18.42 -6.52 9.67
CA TYR A 74 17.57 -6.83 10.81
C TYR A 74 17.93 -6.04 12.08
N ASP A 75 19.21 -5.77 12.30
CA ASP A 75 19.64 -4.99 13.45
C ASP A 75 19.35 -3.50 13.20
N MET A 76 18.76 -2.85 14.19
CA MET A 76 18.35 -1.44 14.09
C MET A 76 19.54 -0.52 13.82
N LYS A 77 20.69 -0.74 14.47
CA LYS A 77 21.89 0.07 14.26
C LYS A 77 22.52 -0.17 12.91
N VAL A 78 22.54 -1.43 12.45
CA VAL A 78 23.01 -1.76 11.10
C VAL A 78 22.11 -1.08 10.06
N SER A 79 20.79 -1.18 10.21
CA SER A 79 19.83 -0.53 9.35
C SER A 79 20.00 1.00 9.35
N ASP A 80 20.18 1.61 10.52
CA ASP A 80 20.38 3.06 10.65
C ASP A 80 21.72 3.53 10.05
N SER A 81 22.77 2.71 10.13
CA SER A 81 24.06 3.02 9.49
C SER A 81 23.98 3.05 7.96
N ILE A 82 22.97 2.40 7.37
CA ILE A 82 22.76 2.33 5.92
C ILE A 82 21.74 3.40 5.48
N TYR A 83 20.60 3.49 6.18
CA TYR A 83 19.45 4.29 5.75
C TYR A 83 19.20 5.56 6.56
N GLY A 84 20.08 5.87 7.52
CA GLY A 84 19.93 6.97 8.46
C GLY A 84 18.98 6.65 9.61
N GLU A 85 18.87 7.52 10.61
CA GLU A 85 17.95 7.33 11.73
C GLU A 85 16.49 7.68 11.36
N GLY A 86 15.53 7.19 12.14
CA GLY A 86 14.11 7.49 12.00
C GLY A 86 13.32 7.32 13.29
N MET A 87 12.19 8.02 13.44
CA MET A 87 11.36 7.92 14.65
C MET A 87 10.65 6.56 14.77
N ARG A 88 10.29 5.95 13.64
CA ARG A 88 9.63 4.64 13.56
C ARG A 88 10.32 3.79 12.51
N TYR A 89 10.63 2.54 12.86
CA TYR A 89 11.33 1.62 11.96
C TYR A 89 10.40 1.10 10.84
N VAL A 90 9.16 0.74 11.18
CA VAL A 90 8.12 0.45 10.18
C VAL A 90 7.39 1.74 9.87
N SER A 91 7.86 2.44 8.83
CA SER A 91 7.28 3.72 8.42
C SER A 91 7.48 3.99 6.94
N ARG A 92 6.61 4.85 6.42
CA ARG A 92 6.69 5.37 5.05
C ARG A 92 8.03 6.07 4.78
N ASP A 93 8.46 6.91 5.71
CA ASP A 93 9.74 7.64 5.61
C ASP A 93 10.92 6.67 5.49
N ARG A 94 10.93 5.60 6.29
CA ARG A 94 11.96 4.57 6.21
C ARG A 94 11.97 3.89 4.85
N LEU A 95 10.79 3.51 4.32
CA LEU A 95 10.70 2.93 2.99
C LEU A 95 11.27 3.87 1.91
N HIS A 96 10.91 5.16 1.91
CA HIS A 96 11.45 6.11 0.92
C HIS A 96 12.96 6.28 1.01
N LYS A 97 13.52 6.30 2.24
CA LYS A 97 14.99 6.31 2.45
C LYS A 97 15.65 5.06 1.86
N MET A 98 15.05 3.89 2.06
CA MET A 98 15.54 2.64 1.49
C MET A 98 15.53 2.67 -0.03
N LEU A 99 14.38 2.99 -0.64
CA LEU A 99 14.22 3.07 -2.10
C LEU A 99 15.22 4.05 -2.72
N SER A 100 15.33 5.25 -2.16
CA SER A 100 16.20 6.31 -2.69
C SER A 100 17.68 5.93 -2.57
N TYR A 101 18.10 5.43 -1.41
CA TYR A 101 19.49 5.03 -1.18
C TYR A 101 19.90 3.88 -2.12
N GLU A 102 19.06 2.85 -2.19
CA GLU A 102 19.32 1.64 -2.97
C GLU A 102 19.31 1.91 -4.48
N TYR A 103 18.37 2.74 -4.96
CA TYR A 103 18.31 3.15 -6.35
C TYR A 103 19.52 3.99 -6.76
N ASN A 104 19.86 5.04 -6.00
CA ASN A 104 20.99 5.91 -6.32
C ASN A 104 22.31 5.13 -6.32
N LEU A 105 22.52 4.29 -5.30
CA LEU A 105 23.71 3.46 -5.21
C LEU A 105 23.85 2.48 -6.38
N LEU A 106 22.73 1.94 -6.86
CA LEU A 106 22.69 1.07 -8.03
C LEU A 106 23.10 1.82 -9.30
N VAL A 107 22.46 2.96 -9.57
CA VAL A 107 22.72 3.80 -10.75
C VAL A 107 24.18 4.28 -10.75
N ASP A 108 24.66 4.82 -9.64
CA ASP A 108 26.03 5.32 -9.49
C ASP A 108 27.08 4.25 -9.81
N ARG A 109 26.81 2.99 -9.47
CA ARG A 109 27.75 1.88 -9.66
C ARG A 109 27.69 1.26 -11.04
N LEU A 110 26.51 1.22 -11.67
CA LEU A 110 26.27 0.35 -12.82
C LEU A 110 25.85 1.07 -14.10
N ALA A 111 25.38 2.33 -14.04
CA ALA A 111 24.90 3.03 -15.22
C ALA A 111 25.96 3.17 -16.32
N SER A 112 27.25 3.33 -15.96
CA SER A 112 28.36 3.40 -16.91
C SER A 112 28.84 2.03 -17.43
N HIS A 113 28.43 0.94 -16.79
CA HIS A 113 28.89 -0.43 -17.10
C HIS A 113 27.83 -1.28 -17.80
N ARG A 114 26.56 -0.88 -17.73
CA ARG A 114 25.42 -1.58 -18.33
C ARG A 114 25.00 -0.94 -19.64
N SER A 115 24.11 -1.63 -20.35
CA SER A 115 23.53 -1.12 -21.58
C SER A 115 22.78 0.20 -21.30
N PRO A 116 22.85 1.21 -22.18
CA PRO A 116 22.00 2.39 -22.09
C PRO A 116 20.50 2.09 -22.14
N GLN A 117 20.11 0.87 -22.58
CA GLN A 117 18.73 0.40 -22.58
C GLN A 117 18.28 -0.23 -21.26
N THR A 118 19.18 -0.34 -20.27
CA THR A 118 18.84 -0.86 -18.95
C THR A 118 17.89 0.12 -18.23
N GLN A 119 16.82 -0.45 -17.69
CA GLN A 119 15.83 0.20 -16.86
C GLN A 119 16.08 -0.21 -15.40
N PHE A 120 16.66 0.71 -14.63
CA PHE A 120 17.00 0.42 -13.25
C PHE A 120 15.77 0.40 -12.34
N PHE A 121 15.77 -0.47 -11.33
CA PHE A 121 14.80 -0.42 -10.24
C PHE A 121 15.44 -0.65 -8.87
N SER A 122 14.77 -0.15 -7.84
CA SER A 122 14.98 -0.54 -6.46
C SER A 122 13.64 -0.91 -5.87
N PHE A 123 13.55 -2.13 -5.34
CA PHE A 123 12.45 -2.57 -4.51
C PHE A 123 12.88 -2.53 -3.06
N ALA A 124 11.96 -2.13 -2.19
CA ALA A 124 12.18 -2.18 -0.75
C ALA A 124 10.90 -2.52 0.02
N ASP A 125 11.08 -3.12 1.19
CA ASP A 125 10.04 -3.23 2.21
C ASP A 125 10.58 -2.99 3.62
N THR A 126 9.70 -2.48 4.47
CA THR A 126 9.91 -2.41 5.91
C THR A 126 8.62 -2.80 6.62
N VAL A 127 8.66 -3.96 7.27
CA VAL A 127 7.46 -4.60 7.80
C VAL A 127 7.69 -5.13 9.22
N ALA A 128 6.61 -5.17 10.00
CA ALA A 128 6.57 -5.89 11.26
C ALA A 128 5.71 -7.14 11.08
N ALA A 129 6.34 -8.25 10.74
CA ALA A 129 5.67 -9.55 10.79
C ALA A 129 5.33 -9.92 12.24
N ARG A 130 4.31 -10.75 12.40
CA ARG A 130 3.88 -11.24 13.70
C ARG A 130 5.05 -11.92 14.41
N SER A 131 5.23 -11.61 15.69
CA SER A 131 6.32 -12.17 16.51
C SER A 131 5.76 -12.95 17.70
N PHE A 132 6.56 -13.86 18.26
CA PHE A 132 6.19 -14.60 19.47
C PHE A 132 5.87 -13.69 20.67
N LYS A 133 6.42 -12.47 20.70
CA LYS A 133 6.25 -11.50 21.79
C LYS A 133 5.09 -10.52 21.59
N THR A 134 4.64 -10.31 20.35
CA THR A 134 3.69 -9.24 20.02
C THR A 134 2.49 -9.83 19.30
N LYS A 135 1.31 -9.71 19.90
CA LYS A 135 0.03 -10.16 19.32
C LYS A 135 -0.57 -9.18 18.29
N GLY A 136 0.16 -8.14 17.92
CA GLY A 136 -0.31 -7.13 16.96
C GLY A 136 -0.51 -7.74 15.57
N GLU A 137 -1.44 -7.15 14.81
CA GLU A 137 -1.62 -7.45 13.39
C GLU A 137 -0.34 -7.07 12.63
N GLY A 138 0.12 -7.95 11.75
CA GLY A 138 1.31 -7.68 10.96
C GLY A 138 1.00 -6.57 9.96
N HIS A 139 1.90 -5.59 9.82
CA HIS A 139 1.74 -4.52 8.85
C HIS A 139 3.08 -3.98 8.36
N GLY A 140 3.05 -3.17 7.31
CA GLY A 140 4.21 -2.40 6.91
C GLY A 140 4.10 -1.73 5.57
N TRP A 141 5.24 -1.30 5.06
CA TRP A 141 5.36 -0.53 3.83
C TRP A 141 6.19 -1.31 2.82
N MET A 142 5.73 -1.32 1.57
CA MET A 142 6.43 -1.94 0.45
C MET A 142 6.40 -0.98 -0.74
N GLY A 143 7.44 -0.95 -1.55
CA GLY A 143 7.48 -0.07 -2.70
C GLY A 143 8.54 -0.43 -3.72
N ILE A 144 8.47 0.26 -4.85
CA ILE A 144 9.42 0.18 -5.94
C ILE A 144 9.65 1.57 -6.54
N SER A 145 10.91 1.92 -6.74
CA SER A 145 11.35 3.04 -7.56
C SER A 145 11.96 2.47 -8.84
N LEU A 146 11.44 2.83 -10.01
CA LEU A 146 11.87 2.24 -11.28
C LEU A 146 11.88 3.24 -12.44
N GLN A 147 12.76 2.97 -13.41
CA GLN A 147 12.73 3.60 -14.72
C GLN A 147 11.73 2.86 -15.60
N LEU A 148 10.69 3.57 -16.08
CA LEU A 148 9.73 3.01 -17.04
C LEU A 148 10.19 3.18 -18.50
N TYR A 149 11.20 4.04 -18.70
CA TYR A 149 11.94 4.20 -19.94
C TYR A 149 13.44 4.32 -19.62
N PRO A 150 14.34 3.78 -20.45
CA PRO A 150 15.77 3.86 -20.17
C PRO A 150 16.23 5.32 -20.04
N GLY A 151 16.99 5.61 -18.99
CA GLY A 151 17.49 6.97 -18.70
C GLY A 151 16.45 7.96 -18.16
N ALA A 152 15.18 7.58 -18.02
CA ALA A 152 14.17 8.44 -17.40
C ALA A 152 14.40 8.57 -15.88
N GLU A 153 13.84 9.64 -15.30
CA GLU A 153 13.75 9.77 -13.85
C GLU A 153 12.88 8.64 -13.28
N ALA A 154 13.28 8.11 -12.11
CA ALA A 154 12.56 7.02 -11.48
C ALA A 154 11.16 7.48 -11.03
N SER A 155 10.15 6.69 -11.36
CA SER A 155 8.83 6.82 -10.76
C SER A 155 8.73 5.87 -9.56
N THR A 156 8.04 6.28 -8.49
CA THR A 156 7.94 5.52 -7.25
C THR A 156 6.50 5.13 -6.90
N LEU A 157 6.27 3.84 -6.73
CA LEU A 157 5.02 3.23 -6.26
C LEU A 157 5.22 2.71 -4.84
N VAL A 158 4.40 3.16 -3.91
CA VAL A 158 4.42 2.76 -2.51
C VAL A 158 3.05 2.28 -2.08
N ILE A 159 3.02 1.19 -1.31
CA ILE A 159 1.81 0.65 -0.69
C ILE A 159 2.03 0.44 0.81
N HIS A 160 0.97 0.64 1.59
CA HIS A 160 0.88 0.10 2.94
C HIS A 160 0.07 -1.20 2.93
N VAL A 161 0.52 -2.17 3.72
CA VAL A 161 -0.03 -3.52 3.73
C VAL A 161 -0.35 -3.97 5.15
N LYS A 162 -1.42 -4.75 5.29
CA LYS A 162 -1.75 -5.53 6.48
C LYS A 162 -1.70 -7.02 6.13
N MET A 163 -1.01 -7.77 6.97
CA MET A 163 -0.84 -9.20 6.84
C MET A 163 -1.91 -9.92 7.65
N LEU A 164 -2.80 -10.66 6.97
CA LEU A 164 -4.00 -11.25 7.55
C LEU A 164 -3.79 -12.72 7.99
N ASP A 165 -2.67 -13.32 7.56
CA ASP A 165 -2.29 -14.66 7.99
C ASP A 165 -1.90 -14.71 9.48
N GLU A 166 -2.14 -15.86 10.11
CA GLU A 166 -1.99 -16.03 11.56
C GLU A 166 -0.57 -16.39 12.00
N THR A 167 0.24 -16.92 11.08
CA THR A 167 1.61 -17.37 11.34
C THR A 167 2.62 -16.50 10.61
N ALA A 168 3.79 -16.27 11.23
CA ALA A 168 4.85 -15.48 10.61
C ALA A 168 5.29 -16.06 9.26
N GLU A 169 5.42 -17.38 9.15
CA GLU A 169 5.80 -18.07 7.90
C GLU A 169 4.79 -17.79 6.76
N ALA A 170 3.49 -17.88 7.04
CA ALA A 170 2.47 -17.58 6.04
C ALA A 170 2.47 -16.09 5.65
N GLN A 171 2.70 -15.19 6.60
CA GLN A 171 2.86 -13.76 6.31
C GLN A 171 4.07 -13.48 5.41
N GLN A 172 5.21 -14.14 5.68
CA GLN A 172 6.42 -14.06 4.88
C GLN A 172 6.18 -14.52 3.44
N ASP A 173 5.57 -15.70 3.26
CA ASP A 173 5.20 -16.23 1.95
C ASP A 173 4.27 -15.26 1.17
N ALA A 174 3.25 -14.73 1.83
CA ALA A 174 2.34 -13.76 1.22
C ALA A 174 3.07 -12.46 0.79
N LEU A 175 4.00 -11.96 1.61
CA LEU A 175 4.81 -10.79 1.24
C LEU A 175 5.72 -11.07 0.04
N GLY A 176 6.31 -12.27 -0.03
CA GLY A 176 7.10 -12.70 -1.19
C GLY A 176 6.28 -12.67 -2.49
N ILE A 177 5.05 -13.20 -2.45
CA ILE A 177 4.12 -13.16 -3.59
C ILE A 177 3.76 -11.72 -3.94
N LEU A 178 3.39 -10.91 -2.95
CA LEU A 178 3.01 -9.52 -3.18
C LEU A 178 4.16 -8.70 -3.78
N GLY A 179 5.39 -8.85 -3.29
CA GLY A 179 6.53 -8.10 -3.82
C GLY A 179 6.83 -8.46 -5.27
N VAL A 180 6.73 -9.73 -5.65
CA VAL A 180 6.82 -10.14 -7.06
C VAL A 180 5.69 -9.53 -7.88
N ASN A 181 4.45 -9.56 -7.38
CA ASN A 181 3.32 -8.93 -8.07
C ASN A 181 3.52 -7.42 -8.23
N LEU A 182 4.08 -6.74 -7.22
CA LEU A 182 4.34 -5.31 -7.25
C LEU A 182 5.35 -4.95 -8.34
N ILE A 183 6.49 -5.64 -8.37
CA ILE A 183 7.53 -5.42 -9.40
C ILE A 183 6.95 -5.75 -10.79
N TYR A 184 6.26 -6.88 -10.93
CA TYR A 184 5.67 -7.30 -12.20
C TYR A 184 4.64 -6.28 -12.71
N ALA A 185 3.71 -5.86 -11.86
CA ALA A 185 2.66 -4.92 -12.24
C ALA A 185 3.20 -3.51 -12.52
N ALA A 186 4.26 -3.09 -11.80
CA ALA A 186 4.94 -1.82 -12.06
C ALA A 186 5.57 -1.77 -13.47
N TYR A 187 6.10 -2.88 -13.99
CA TYR A 187 6.60 -2.90 -15.37
C TYR A 187 5.51 -3.13 -16.43
N ASN A 188 4.55 -4.02 -16.15
CA ASN A 188 3.62 -4.51 -17.17
C ASN A 188 2.30 -3.74 -17.24
N HIS A 189 1.90 -3.04 -16.17
CA HIS A 189 0.58 -2.45 -16.03
C HIS A 189 0.57 -0.97 -15.63
N TRP A 190 1.73 -0.30 -15.56
CA TRP A 190 1.85 1.08 -15.08
C TRP A 190 0.97 2.11 -15.79
N ARG A 191 0.60 1.88 -17.06
CA ARG A 191 -0.28 2.78 -17.83
C ARG A 191 -1.75 2.68 -17.42
N ASN A 192 -2.13 1.63 -16.71
CA ASN A 192 -3.50 1.40 -16.24
C ASN A 192 -3.46 1.11 -14.74
N PRO A 193 -3.57 2.14 -13.88
CA PRO A 193 -3.47 1.99 -12.43
C PRO A 193 -4.46 0.97 -11.86
N ARG A 194 -5.68 0.90 -12.41
CA ARG A 194 -6.68 -0.08 -11.95
C ARG A 194 -6.24 -1.51 -12.23
N GLN A 195 -5.74 -1.77 -13.44
CA GLN A 195 -5.18 -3.10 -13.79
C GLN A 195 -3.93 -3.43 -12.97
N LEU A 196 -3.05 -2.44 -12.74
CA LEU A 196 -1.89 -2.59 -11.88
C LEU A 196 -2.29 -3.04 -10.48
N LEU A 197 -3.23 -2.33 -9.85
CA LEU A 197 -3.74 -2.67 -8.52
C LEU A 197 -4.43 -4.05 -8.51
N SER A 198 -5.25 -4.35 -9.52
CA SER A 198 -5.86 -5.68 -9.66
C SER A 198 -4.82 -6.80 -9.76
N SER A 199 -3.63 -6.59 -10.34
CA SER A 199 -2.61 -7.63 -10.44
C SER A 199 -1.88 -7.88 -9.11
N LEU A 200 -1.99 -6.97 -8.14
CA LEU A 200 -1.35 -7.14 -6.83
C LEU A 200 -1.93 -8.32 -6.04
N LYS A 201 -3.21 -8.65 -6.22
CA LYS A 201 -3.89 -9.78 -5.54
C LYS A 201 -3.67 -11.15 -6.16
N ASP A 202 -2.95 -11.23 -7.28
CA ASP A 202 -2.73 -12.50 -7.99
C ASP A 202 -2.04 -13.51 -7.07
N ASN A 203 -2.62 -14.71 -6.93
CA ASN A 203 -2.13 -15.77 -6.06
C ASN A 203 -2.06 -15.42 -4.55
N LEU A 204 -2.75 -14.37 -4.09
CA LEU A 204 -2.82 -13.96 -2.67
C LEU A 204 -4.13 -14.35 -1.97
N SER A 205 -4.85 -15.31 -2.55
CA SER A 205 -6.11 -15.81 -2.01
C SER A 205 -6.17 -17.32 -2.10
N ASP A 206 -6.41 -17.99 -0.97
CA ASP A 206 -6.60 -19.43 -0.83
C ASP A 206 -8.00 -19.76 -0.29
N GLY A 207 -9.00 -18.97 -0.71
CA GLY A 207 -10.37 -18.99 -0.17
C GLY A 207 -10.65 -17.87 0.82
N ARG A 208 -9.62 -17.13 1.24
CA ARG A 208 -9.70 -15.88 2.01
C ARG A 208 -8.58 -14.92 1.60
N PRO A 209 -8.70 -13.59 1.82
CA PRO A 209 -7.61 -12.67 1.56
C PRO A 209 -6.46 -12.89 2.56
N ARG A 210 -5.23 -12.99 2.05
CA ARG A 210 -4.01 -13.12 2.89
C ARG A 210 -3.36 -11.78 3.21
N ILE A 211 -3.57 -10.77 2.36
CA ILE A 211 -3.08 -9.40 2.52
C ILE A 211 -4.20 -8.41 2.23
N SER A 212 -4.21 -7.30 2.97
CA SER A 212 -4.97 -6.10 2.60
C SER A 212 -4.02 -4.94 2.28
N ILE A 213 -4.35 -4.15 1.25
CA ILE A 213 -3.65 -2.94 0.85
C ILE A 213 -4.57 -1.76 1.12
N ASP A 214 -4.26 -0.96 2.15
CA ASP A 214 -5.13 0.11 2.65
C ASP A 214 -4.62 1.53 2.34
N LEU A 215 -3.45 1.64 1.72
CA LEU A 215 -2.98 2.88 1.10
C LEU A 215 -2.07 2.58 -0.09
N VAL A 216 -2.21 3.38 -1.15
CA VAL A 216 -1.29 3.40 -2.29
C VAL A 216 -0.91 4.83 -2.66
N GLU A 217 0.32 5.02 -3.10
CA GLU A 217 0.79 6.26 -3.72
C GLU A 217 1.65 5.96 -4.93
N MET A 218 1.45 6.75 -5.98
CA MET A 218 2.28 6.77 -7.19
C MET A 218 2.84 8.18 -7.35
N THR A 219 4.16 8.30 -7.56
CA THR A 219 4.86 9.57 -7.76
C THR A 219 5.86 9.49 -8.90
N GLY A 220 6.16 10.63 -9.51
CA GLY A 220 7.13 10.75 -10.61
C GLY A 220 6.46 10.89 -11.98
N ASN A 221 7.25 11.36 -12.95
CA ASN A 221 6.75 11.91 -14.21
C ASN A 221 5.88 10.94 -15.04
N CYS A 222 6.07 9.62 -14.89
CA CYS A 222 5.27 8.63 -15.63
C CYS A 222 3.87 8.41 -15.04
N TRP A 223 3.61 8.91 -13.83
CA TRP A 223 2.33 8.86 -13.13
C TRP A 223 1.74 10.25 -12.87
N ASP A 224 2.33 11.28 -13.49
CA ASP A 224 1.78 12.63 -13.47
C ASP A 224 0.35 12.63 -14.02
N GLY A 225 -0.56 13.24 -13.24
CA GLY A 225 -1.97 13.35 -13.59
C GLY A 225 -2.91 12.32 -12.94
N HIS A 226 -2.39 11.34 -12.19
CA HIS A 226 -3.25 10.49 -11.35
C HIS A 226 -3.64 11.22 -10.06
N ASP A 227 -4.95 11.35 -9.80
CA ASP A 227 -5.47 11.86 -8.52
C ASP A 227 -5.34 10.77 -7.44
N SER A 228 -4.61 11.07 -6.36
CA SER A 228 -4.35 10.12 -5.27
C SER A 228 -5.63 9.58 -4.62
N ARG A 229 -6.74 10.32 -4.65
CA ARG A 229 -8.03 9.83 -4.12
C ARG A 229 -8.62 8.80 -5.04
N THR A 230 -8.68 9.07 -6.34
CA THR A 230 -9.14 8.10 -7.34
C THR A 230 -8.30 6.82 -7.27
N LEU A 231 -6.97 6.95 -7.14
CA LEU A 231 -6.08 5.81 -7.02
C LEU A 231 -6.39 4.96 -5.77
N ASN A 232 -6.63 5.57 -4.62
CA ASN A 232 -6.98 4.83 -3.41
C ASN A 232 -8.42 4.29 -3.44
N MET A 233 -9.35 4.94 -4.14
CA MET A 233 -10.69 4.39 -4.37
C MET A 233 -10.66 3.08 -5.16
N TYR A 234 -9.71 2.92 -6.10
CA TYR A 234 -9.53 1.65 -6.80
C TYR A 234 -9.13 0.50 -5.87
N LEU A 235 -8.52 0.76 -4.70
CA LEU A 235 -8.26 -0.30 -3.71
C LEU A 235 -9.57 -0.93 -3.21
N LEU A 236 -10.63 -0.14 -3.06
CA LEU A 236 -11.95 -0.62 -2.71
C LEU A 236 -12.58 -1.39 -3.87
N GLU A 237 -12.57 -0.80 -5.07
CA GLU A 237 -13.17 -1.42 -6.26
C GLU A 237 -12.52 -2.76 -6.63
N GLU A 238 -11.22 -2.89 -6.37
CA GLU A 238 -10.45 -4.12 -6.63
C GLU A 238 -10.41 -5.09 -5.44
N GLU A 239 -11.18 -4.81 -4.38
CA GLU A 239 -11.32 -5.65 -3.17
C GLU A 239 -10.00 -5.87 -2.42
N LEU A 240 -9.08 -4.91 -2.49
CA LEU A 240 -7.79 -4.94 -1.79
C LEU A 240 -7.91 -4.48 -0.33
N THR A 241 -8.94 -3.70 -0.02
CA THR A 241 -9.32 -3.29 1.33
C THR A 241 -10.82 -3.10 1.43
N SER A 242 -11.36 -3.16 2.65
CA SER A 242 -12.78 -2.89 2.93
C SER A 242 -13.06 -1.41 3.20
N ALA A 243 -12.03 -0.64 3.55
CA ALA A 243 -12.14 0.77 3.85
C ALA A 243 -10.85 1.53 3.49
N ILE A 244 -11.02 2.77 3.04
CA ILE A 244 -9.95 3.77 2.91
C ILE A 244 -10.36 5.03 3.65
N MET A 245 -9.37 5.78 4.14
CA MET A 245 -9.59 7.02 4.87
C MET A 245 -8.90 8.18 4.16
N PHE A 246 -9.60 9.31 4.06
CA PHE A 246 -9.03 10.57 3.61
C PHE A 246 -9.01 11.59 4.74
N SER A 247 -7.92 12.36 4.83
CA SER A 247 -7.80 13.50 5.73
C SER A 247 -8.75 14.64 5.35
N LYS A 248 -8.85 15.65 6.23
CA LYS A 248 -9.61 16.89 5.96
C LYS A 248 -9.15 17.62 4.69
N ALA A 249 -7.90 17.40 4.27
CA ALA A 249 -7.32 17.95 3.04
C ALA A 249 -7.58 17.07 1.80
N GLY A 250 -8.31 15.96 1.96
CA GLY A 250 -8.58 15.00 0.89
C GLY A 250 -7.38 14.11 0.54
N GLN A 251 -6.37 14.02 1.41
CA GLN A 251 -5.20 13.15 1.19
C GLN A 251 -5.45 11.77 1.79
N PRO A 252 -5.05 10.67 1.12
CA PRO A 252 -5.16 9.33 1.70
C PRO A 252 -4.30 9.23 2.96
N VAL A 253 -4.86 8.63 4.02
CA VAL A 253 -4.21 8.48 5.32
C VAL A 253 -4.51 7.10 5.90
N LEU A 254 -3.59 6.58 6.71
CA LEU A 254 -3.83 5.33 7.42
C LEU A 254 -4.76 5.56 8.61
N ALA A 255 -5.85 4.80 8.66
CA ALA A 255 -6.79 4.86 9.78
C ALA A 255 -6.11 4.55 11.13
N ALA A 256 -5.12 3.64 11.13
CA ALA A 256 -4.36 3.30 12.33
C ALA A 256 -3.57 4.49 12.89
N ASP A 257 -3.04 5.36 12.03
CA ASP A 257 -2.33 6.57 12.47
C ASP A 257 -3.31 7.67 12.88
N GLU A 258 -4.38 7.89 12.12
CA GLU A 258 -5.33 8.96 12.40
C GLU A 258 -6.15 8.75 13.67
N LEU A 259 -6.52 7.49 13.94
CA LEU A 259 -7.33 7.10 15.10
C LEU A 259 -6.48 6.77 16.34
N TYR A 260 -5.16 6.87 16.24
CA TYR A 260 -4.27 6.50 17.34
C TYR A 260 -4.55 7.34 18.59
N LYS A 261 -4.95 6.68 19.69
CA LYS A 261 -5.30 7.29 20.98
C LYS A 261 -6.43 8.34 20.93
N LYS A 262 -7.23 8.33 19.86
CA LYS A 262 -8.41 9.20 19.72
C LYS A 262 -9.69 8.38 19.88
N SER A 263 -10.68 8.99 20.52
CA SER A 263 -12.05 8.47 20.50
C SER A 263 -12.67 8.75 19.13
N ALA A 264 -13.45 7.83 18.57
CA ALA A 264 -14.01 7.97 17.24
C ALA A 264 -15.50 8.32 17.29
N LEU A 265 -15.88 9.44 16.68
CA LEU A 265 -17.28 9.78 16.41
C LEU A 265 -17.58 9.51 14.93
N VAL A 266 -18.37 8.47 14.65
CA VAL A 266 -18.72 8.09 13.28
C VAL A 266 -20.10 8.64 12.92
N VAL A 267 -20.14 9.44 11.86
CA VAL A 267 -21.36 10.03 11.32
C VAL A 267 -21.66 9.39 9.97
N ARG A 268 -22.80 8.70 9.88
CA ARG A 268 -23.27 8.05 8.67
C ARG A 268 -24.28 8.93 7.94
N GLY A 269 -24.13 9.09 6.63
CA GLY A 269 -25.07 9.89 5.84
C GLY A 269 -24.81 9.80 4.35
N ASN A 270 -25.80 10.20 3.54
CA ASN A 270 -25.68 10.19 2.08
C ASN A 270 -24.82 11.36 1.56
N PHE A 271 -24.68 12.47 2.31
CA PHE A 271 -23.75 13.58 2.04
C PHE A 271 -23.70 14.13 0.59
N GLN A 272 -24.75 13.87 -0.21
CA GLN A 272 -24.88 14.19 -1.63
C GLN A 272 -26.12 15.06 -1.88
N PRO A 273 -26.01 16.41 -1.85
CA PRO A 273 -24.85 17.19 -1.45
C PRO A 273 -24.71 17.35 0.06
N ALA A 274 -23.51 17.72 0.50
CA ALA A 274 -23.28 18.22 1.84
C ALA A 274 -24.09 19.51 2.07
N THR A 275 -24.72 19.65 3.23
CA THR A 275 -25.55 20.83 3.55
C THR A 275 -25.12 21.41 4.90
N ILE A 276 -25.54 22.66 5.16
CA ILE A 276 -25.32 23.31 6.46
C ILE A 276 -25.99 22.52 7.59
N LEU A 277 -27.12 21.86 7.30
CA LEU A 277 -27.79 20.97 8.26
C LEU A 277 -26.86 19.82 8.69
N HIS A 278 -26.18 19.17 7.75
CA HIS A 278 -25.20 18.13 8.08
C HIS A 278 -24.10 18.67 8.99
N GLN A 279 -23.58 19.87 8.73
CA GLN A 279 -22.55 20.49 9.57
C GLN A 279 -23.06 20.80 10.98
N ASP A 280 -24.27 21.34 11.12
CA ASP A 280 -24.89 21.64 12.42
C ASP A 280 -25.15 20.36 13.23
N MET A 281 -25.68 19.32 12.57
CA MET A 281 -25.86 18.01 13.20
C MET A 281 -24.56 17.43 13.73
N ILE A 282 -23.48 17.52 12.96
CA ILE A 282 -22.18 16.97 13.36
C ILE A 282 -21.58 17.75 14.52
N LYS A 283 -21.69 19.09 14.49
CA LYS A 283 -21.23 19.95 15.60
C LYS A 283 -21.99 19.65 16.90
N LYS A 284 -23.32 19.53 16.84
CA LYS A 284 -24.14 19.19 18.01
C LYS A 284 -23.85 17.78 18.52
N GLY A 285 -23.72 16.82 17.61
CA GLY A 285 -23.34 15.44 17.94
C GLY A 285 -21.97 15.37 18.60
N LEU A 286 -21.00 16.14 18.10
CA LEU A 286 -19.67 16.24 18.69
C LEU A 286 -19.70 16.82 20.10
N ALA A 287 -20.41 17.94 20.32
CA ALA A 287 -20.55 18.52 21.65
C ALA A 287 -21.17 17.54 22.65
N ALA A 288 -22.28 16.88 22.28
CA ALA A 288 -22.91 15.87 23.12
C ALA A 288 -22.01 14.65 23.37
N PHE A 289 -21.22 14.25 22.37
CA PHE A 289 -20.29 13.14 22.51
C PHE A 289 -19.14 13.49 23.46
N CYS A 290 -18.51 14.66 23.32
CA CYS A 290 -17.48 15.18 24.24
C CYS A 290 -17.97 15.15 25.69
N GLU A 291 -19.19 15.64 25.95
CA GLU A 291 -19.80 15.63 27.29
C GLU A 291 -20.00 14.20 27.81
N SER A 292 -20.43 13.27 26.94
CA SER A 292 -20.73 11.89 27.33
C SER A 292 -19.50 11.04 27.70
N ILE A 293 -18.35 11.30 27.05
CA ILE A 293 -17.11 10.54 27.28
C ILE A 293 -16.10 11.31 28.13
N GLU A 294 -16.43 12.55 28.52
CA GLU A 294 -15.56 13.46 29.28
C GLU A 294 -14.18 13.68 28.62
N GLU A 295 -14.13 13.70 27.28
CA GLU A 295 -12.91 13.98 26.51
C GLU A 295 -13.00 15.30 25.74
N PRO A 296 -11.89 16.07 25.64
CA PRO A 296 -11.85 17.28 24.82
C PRO A 296 -11.93 16.96 23.33
N GLU A 297 -12.42 17.91 22.54
CA GLU A 297 -12.66 17.75 21.09
C GLU A 297 -11.41 17.35 20.30
N ASP A 298 -10.22 17.79 20.71
CA ASP A 298 -8.94 17.48 20.05
C ASP A 298 -8.54 16.00 20.19
N ARG A 299 -9.12 15.29 21.15
CA ARG A 299 -8.99 13.84 21.33
C ARG A 299 -10.05 13.04 20.57
N ILE A 300 -10.95 13.70 19.84
CA ILE A 300 -12.01 13.05 19.08
C ILE A 300 -11.73 13.12 17.58
N ALA A 301 -11.69 11.96 16.93
CA ALA A 301 -11.67 11.84 15.48
C ALA A 301 -13.10 11.76 14.95
N VAL A 302 -13.55 12.81 14.26
CA VAL A 302 -14.87 12.84 13.61
C VAL A 302 -14.77 12.27 12.19
N LEU A 303 -15.42 11.14 11.97
CA LEU A 303 -15.41 10.41 10.71
C LEU A 303 -16.78 10.54 10.02
N ALA A 304 -16.80 11.01 8.79
CA ALA A 304 -17.94 10.94 7.90
C ALA A 304 -17.85 9.67 7.04
N GLU A 305 -18.73 8.72 7.28
CA GLU A 305 -18.83 7.51 6.45
C GLU A 305 -19.67 7.83 5.21
N ILE A 306 -19.09 7.61 4.04
CA ILE A 306 -19.76 7.70 2.74
C ILE A 306 -19.78 6.30 2.15
N SER A 307 -20.94 5.67 2.13
CA SER A 307 -21.06 4.40 1.41
C SER A 307 -21.12 4.64 -0.09
N THR A 308 -20.42 3.81 -0.86
CA THR A 308 -20.53 3.78 -2.33
C THR A 308 -21.78 3.07 -2.81
N SER A 309 -22.56 2.48 -1.89
CA SER A 309 -23.85 1.86 -2.13
C SER A 309 -24.95 2.66 -1.39
N PRO A 310 -26.20 2.70 -1.90
CA PRO A 310 -27.28 3.35 -1.18
C PRO A 310 -27.47 2.66 0.19
N ILE A 311 -27.48 3.46 1.26
CA ILE A 311 -27.85 3.00 2.61
C ILE A 311 -29.32 2.62 2.54
N ASN A 312 -29.62 1.34 2.34
CA ASN A 312 -30.98 0.84 2.52
C ASN A 312 -31.27 0.86 4.03
N PRO A 313 -32.27 1.63 4.50
CA PRO A 313 -32.69 1.51 5.88
C PRO A 313 -33.12 0.06 6.12
N SER A 314 -32.55 -0.57 7.15
CA SER A 314 -33.03 -1.86 7.64
C SER A 314 -34.55 -1.79 7.80
N PRO A 315 -35.32 -2.78 7.32
CA PRO A 315 -36.76 -2.79 7.59
C PRO A 315 -36.92 -2.86 9.10
N SER A 316 -37.40 -1.77 9.68
CA SER A 316 -37.83 -1.73 11.07
C SER A 316 -38.84 -2.85 11.25
N SER A 317 -38.58 -3.70 12.25
CA SER A 317 -39.57 -4.59 12.85
C SER A 317 -40.86 -3.80 13.11
N ALA A 318 -41.89 -4.10 12.34
CA ALA A 318 -43.28 -3.86 12.69
C ALA A 318 -43.81 -5.09 13.44
#